data_AF-A0A1X7SXN3-F1
#
_entry.id   AF-A0A1X7SXN3-F1
#
_cell.length_a   1.000
_cell.length_b   1.000
_cell.length_c   1.000
_cell.angle_alpha   90.00
_cell.angle_beta   90.00
_cell.angle_gamma   90.00
#
_symmetry.space_group_name_H-M   'P 1'
#
loop_
_entity.id
_entity.type
_entity.pdbx_description
1 polymer ?
#
loop_
_entity_poly.entity_id
_entity_poly.type
_entity_poly.pdbx_seq_one_letter_code
_entity_poly.pdbx_strand_id
1 'polypeptide(L)'
;RNKILAAVFYICPSVYPLVFSSYSSPSSLFWDNEIINSAEGVRQGDPLGPLLFCFTLNSFMQCLNSDFCVGYLDDISLGGSMSSLLSDLSEKLKMWVILKSGKLL
;
A
#
# COMPACT_ATOMS: atom_id res chain seq x y z
N ARG A 1 -3.28 3.84 9.04
CA ARG A 1 -3.56 4.35 7.67
C ARG A 1 -2.60 5.45 7.18
N ASN A 2 -1.57 5.84 7.96
CA ASN A 2 -0.66 6.96 7.62
C ASN A 2 0.07 6.79 6.28
N LYS A 3 0.46 5.56 5.92
CA LYS A 3 1.11 5.26 4.63
C LYS A 3 0.21 5.58 3.43
N ILE A 4 -1.11 5.38 3.56
CA ILE A 4 -2.09 5.72 2.51
C ILE A 4 -2.15 7.24 2.33
N LEU A 5 -2.32 7.99 3.44
CA LEU A 5 -2.39 9.45 3.41
C LEU A 5 -1.11 10.05 2.80
N ALA A 6 0.06 9.56 3.22
CA ALA A 6 1.33 9.99 2.66
C ALA A 6 1.42 9.70 1.16
N ALA A 7 1.09 8.48 0.72
CA ALA A 7 1.15 8.12 -0.70
C ALA A 7 0.23 9.00 -1.56
N VAL A 8 -0.99 9.28 -1.10
CA VAL A 8 -1.94 10.16 -1.81
C VAL A 8 -1.42 11.58 -1.88
N PHE A 9 -0.89 12.10 -0.77
CA PHE A 9 -0.33 13.45 -0.73
C PHE A 9 0.77 13.67 -1.78
N TYR A 10 1.65 12.67 -1.95
CA TYR A 10 2.75 12.76 -2.92
C TYR A 10 2.34 12.44 -4.36
N ILE A 11 1.46 11.46 -4.58
CA ILE A 11 1.12 10.97 -5.93
C ILE A 11 -0.04 11.76 -6.55
N CYS A 12 -1.07 12.09 -5.77
CA CYS A 12 -2.30 12.72 -6.25
C CYS A 12 -2.86 13.72 -5.21
N PRO A 13 -2.18 14.86 -5.01
CA PRO A 13 -2.54 15.82 -3.97
C PRO A 13 -3.95 16.41 -4.15
N SER A 14 -4.50 16.44 -5.36
CA SER A 14 -5.87 16.93 -5.62
C SER A 14 -6.95 16.10 -4.94
N VAL A 15 -6.73 14.80 -4.74
CA VAL A 15 -7.70 13.89 -4.09
C VAL A 15 -7.43 13.78 -2.58
N TYR A 16 -6.31 14.31 -2.11
CA TYR A 16 -5.91 14.25 -0.70
C TYR A 16 -6.98 14.76 0.28
N PRO A 17 -7.70 15.88 0.06
CA PRO A 17 -8.72 16.34 1.01
C PRO A 17 -9.85 15.32 1.25
N LEU A 18 -10.32 14.66 0.20
CA LEU A 18 -11.34 13.61 0.27
C LEU A 18 -10.82 12.40 1.06
N VAL A 19 -9.60 11.98 0.75
CA VAL A 19 -8.97 10.82 1.39
C VAL A 19 -8.65 11.11 2.85
N PHE A 20 -8.16 12.31 3.18
CA PHE A 20 -7.93 12.71 4.55
C PHE A 20 -9.22 12.72 5.36
N SER A 21 -10.31 13.29 4.81
CA SER A 21 -11.62 13.28 5.48
C SER A 21 -12.15 11.87 5.74
N SER A 22 -11.87 10.92 4.85
CA SER A 22 -12.47 9.58 4.89
C SER A 22 -11.63 8.55 5.67
N TYR A 23 -10.30 8.73 5.69
CA TYR A 23 -9.36 7.70 6.17
C TYR A 23 -8.40 8.17 7.29
N SER A 24 -8.46 9.44 7.71
CA SER A 24 -7.60 9.97 8.78
C SER A 24 -7.91 9.42 10.17
N SER A 25 -9.11 8.88 10.37
CA SER A 25 -9.52 8.23 11.63
C SER A 25 -9.90 6.77 11.43
N PRO A 26 -9.82 5.93 12.49
CA PRO A 26 -10.36 4.59 12.46
C PRO A 26 -11.86 4.63 12.16
N SER A 27 -12.29 3.73 11.31
CA SER A 27 -13.68 3.66 10.86
C SER A 27 -14.42 2.58 11.64
N SER A 28 -15.64 2.84 12.12
CA SER A 28 -16.45 1.87 12.87
C SER A 28 -16.97 0.74 11.97
N LEU A 29 -16.66 -0.50 12.33
CA LEU A 29 -17.25 -1.72 11.80
C LEU A 29 -18.35 -2.15 12.76
N PHE A 30 -19.56 -2.31 12.24
CA PHE A 30 -20.70 -2.77 13.02
C PHE A 30 -20.82 -4.29 12.82
N TRP A 31 -20.80 -5.03 13.92
CA TRP A 31 -20.97 -6.48 13.95
C TRP A 31 -21.97 -6.83 15.05
N ASP A 32 -23.19 -7.22 14.69
CA ASP A 32 -24.30 -7.41 15.63
C ASP A 32 -24.47 -6.20 16.56
N ASN A 33 -24.27 -6.39 17.87
CA ASN A 33 -24.33 -5.34 18.89
C ASN A 33 -22.95 -4.73 19.22
N GLU A 34 -21.89 -5.18 18.55
CA GLU A 34 -20.52 -4.76 18.79
C GLU A 34 -20.04 -3.75 17.74
N ILE A 35 -19.20 -2.81 18.18
CA ILE A 35 -18.52 -1.86 17.29
C ILE A 35 -17.02 -2.13 17.36
N ILE A 36 -16.44 -2.53 16.22
CA ILE A 36 -15.01 -2.81 16.07
C ILE A 36 -14.36 -1.68 15.28
N ASN A 37 -13.24 -1.14 15.76
CA ASN A 37 -12.53 -0.10 15.04
C ASN A 37 -11.61 -0.69 13.96
N SER A 38 -11.90 -0.40 12.68
CA SER A 38 -10.96 -0.67 11.58
C SER A 38 -9.91 0.44 11.54
N ALA A 39 -8.73 0.14 12.08
CA ALA A 39 -7.60 1.06 12.19
C ALA A 39 -6.53 0.86 11.09
N GLU A 40 -6.56 -0.28 10.40
CA GLU A 40 -5.60 -0.63 9.35
C GLU A 40 -6.29 -1.01 8.04
N GLY A 41 -5.58 -0.77 6.94
CA GLY A 41 -6.07 -1.04 5.60
C GLY A 41 -7.31 -0.23 5.18
N VAL A 42 -7.83 -0.63 4.04
CA VAL A 42 -9.11 -0.22 3.44
C VAL A 42 -10.04 -1.43 3.45
N ARG A 43 -11.34 -1.22 3.52
CA ARG A 43 -12.31 -2.32 3.59
C ARG A 43 -12.55 -2.91 2.20
N GLN A 44 -12.90 -4.19 2.13
CA GLN A 44 -13.39 -4.77 0.88
C GLN A 44 -14.75 -4.14 0.54
N GLY A 45 -14.95 -3.81 -0.74
CA GLY A 45 -16.12 -3.04 -1.20
C GLY A 45 -15.99 -1.53 -1.03
N ASP A 46 -14.87 -1.03 -0.49
CA ASP A 46 -14.56 0.39 -0.47
C ASP A 46 -14.27 0.90 -1.90
N PRO A 47 -14.99 1.92 -2.40
CA PRO A 47 -14.79 2.45 -3.75
C PRO A 47 -13.37 2.97 -4.02
N LEU A 48 -12.71 3.55 -3.02
CA LEU A 48 -11.34 4.05 -3.16
C LEU A 48 -10.30 3.01 -2.75
N GLY A 49 -10.73 1.90 -2.15
CA GLY A 49 -9.85 0.85 -1.65
C GLY A 49 -8.78 0.39 -2.65
N PRO A 50 -9.17 -0.02 -3.88
CA PRO A 50 -8.22 -0.43 -4.91
C PRO A 50 -7.21 0.67 -5.29
N LEU A 51 -7.69 1.91 -5.46
CA LEU A 51 -6.83 3.04 -5.81
C LEU A 51 -5.80 3.34 -4.71
N LEU A 52 -6.26 3.38 -3.46
CA LEU A 52 -5.41 3.65 -2.30
C LEU A 52 -4.38 2.54 -2.08
N PHE A 53 -4.75 1.29 -2.34
CA PHE A 53 -3.81 0.18 -2.36
C PHE A 53 -2.73 0.40 -3.42
N CYS A 54 -3.12 0.67 -4.67
CA CYS A 54 -2.18 0.95 -5.77
C CYS A 54 -1.24 2.12 -5.48
N PHE A 55 -1.72 3.23 -4.89
CA PHE A 55 -0.85 4.35 -4.52
C PHE A 55 0.22 3.95 -3.49
N THR A 56 -0.15 3.16 -2.49
CA THR A 56 0.84 2.68 -1.51
C THR A 56 1.81 1.65 -2.09
N LEU A 57 1.40 0.90 -3.12
CA LEU A 57 2.26 -0.06 -3.79
C LEU A 57 3.19 0.61 -4.80
N ASN A 58 2.73 1.65 -5.48
CA ASN A 58 3.48 2.37 -6.51
C ASN A 58 4.82 2.90 -5.97
N SER A 59 4.84 3.45 -4.76
CA SER A 59 6.09 3.93 -4.15
C SER A 59 7.10 2.82 -3.93
N PHE A 60 6.64 1.59 -3.63
CA PHE A 60 7.52 0.43 -3.53
C PHE A 60 7.99 -0.04 -4.90
N MET A 61 7.10 -0.13 -5.88
CA MET A 61 7.43 -0.56 -7.24
C MET A 61 8.44 0.37 -7.93
N GLN A 62 8.36 1.68 -7.67
CA GLN A 62 9.32 2.68 -8.16
C GLN A 62 10.73 2.50 -7.59
N CYS A 63 10.87 1.79 -6.47
CA CYS A 63 12.17 1.47 -5.90
C CYS A 63 12.79 0.21 -6.49
N LEU A 64 12.10 -0.56 -7.35
CA LEU A 64 12.63 -1.80 -7.92
C LEU A 64 13.58 -1.51 -9.09
N ASN A 65 14.61 -2.35 -9.24
CA ASN A 65 15.64 -2.24 -10.28
C ASN A 65 15.30 -3.00 -11.57
N SER A 66 14.29 -3.87 -11.53
CA SER A 66 13.92 -4.73 -12.65
C SER A 66 13.48 -3.91 -13.87
N ASP A 67 14.04 -4.24 -15.04
CA ASP A 67 13.75 -3.55 -16.32
C ASP A 67 12.26 -3.63 -16.69
N PHE A 68 11.63 -4.75 -16.34
CA PHE A 68 10.19 -4.96 -16.44
C PHE A 68 9.60 -5.05 -15.04
N CYS A 69 8.66 -4.16 -14.74
CA CYS A 69 7.93 -4.12 -13.47
C CYS A 69 6.49 -3.69 -13.74
N VAL A 70 5.57 -4.64 -13.74
CA VAL A 70 4.14 -4.41 -14.01
C VAL A 70 3.32 -5.01 -12.89
N GLY A 71 2.31 -4.25 -12.44
CA GLY A 71 1.44 -4.67 -11.35
C GLY A 71 -0.03 -4.56 -11.74
N TYR A 72 -0.82 -5.56 -11.35
CA TYR A 72 -2.27 -5.52 -11.36
C TYR A 72 -2.75 -5.83 -9.94
N LEU A 73 -3.13 -4.78 -9.20
CA LEU A 73 -3.43 -4.88 -7.77
C LEU A 73 -2.28 -5.60 -7.02
N ASP A 74 -2.56 -6.73 -6.39
CA ASP A 74 -1.60 -7.53 -5.61
C ASP A 74 -0.67 -8.40 -6.47
N ASP A 75 -0.99 -8.61 -7.75
CA ASP A 75 -0.15 -9.37 -8.68
C ASP A 75 0.94 -8.46 -9.28
N ILE A 76 2.20 -8.75 -8.96
CA ILE A 76 3.36 -8.02 -9.50
C ILE A 76 4.23 -8.98 -10.30
N SER A 77 4.47 -8.63 -11.56
CA SER A 77 5.38 -9.34 -12.45
C SER A 77 6.66 -8.53 -12.64
N LEU A 78 7.80 -9.16 -12.37
CA LEU A 78 9.13 -8.59 -12.56
C LEU A 78 9.87 -9.36 -13.66
N GLY A 79 10.66 -8.64 -14.46
CA GLY A 79 11.51 -9.21 -15.48
C GLY A 79 12.76 -8.37 -15.67
N GLY A 80 13.84 -9.02 -16.10
CA GLY A 80 15.15 -8.38 -16.26
C GLY A 80 16.28 -9.37 -16.03
N SER A 81 17.47 -8.84 -15.79
CA SER A 81 18.64 -9.66 -15.46
C SER A 81 18.47 -10.45 -14.15
N MET A 82 19.16 -11.58 -14.01
CA MET A 82 19.12 -12.36 -12.77
C MET A 82 19.63 -11.53 -11.57
N SER A 83 20.64 -10.69 -11.76
CA SER A 83 21.18 -9.84 -10.69
C SER A 83 20.19 -8.78 -10.22
N SER A 84 19.48 -8.10 -11.14
CA SER A 84 18.45 -7.12 -10.78
C SER A 84 17.28 -7.78 -10.05
N LEU A 85 16.81 -8.93 -10.54
CA LEU A 85 15.73 -9.69 -9.91
C LEU A 85 16.13 -10.18 -8.51
N LEU A 86 17.35 -10.69 -8.35
CA LEU A 86 17.84 -11.15 -7.04
C LEU A 86 17.95 -10.00 -6.03
N SER A 87 18.45 -8.83 -6.43
CA SER A 87 18.50 -7.66 -5.53
C SER A 87 17.09 -7.23 -5.12
N ASP A 88 16.16 -7.15 -6.07
CA ASP A 88 14.78 -6.75 -5.78
C ASP A 88 14.05 -7.75 -4.85
N LEU A 89 14.22 -9.06 -5.08
CA LEU A 89 13.61 -10.12 -4.26
C LEU A 89 14.27 -10.27 -2.88
N SER A 90 15.60 -10.23 -2.80
CA SER A 90 16.32 -10.57 -1.57
C SER A 90 16.51 -9.41 -0.61
N GLU A 91 16.66 -8.19 -1.11
CA GLU A 91 16.94 -7.01 -0.30
C GLU A 91 15.68 -6.17 -0.13
N LYS A 92 15.03 -5.79 -1.23
CA LYS A 92 13.94 -4.80 -1.18
C LYS A 92 12.62 -5.41 -0.73
N LEU A 93 12.26 -6.59 -1.23
CA LEU A 93 11.05 -7.30 -0.81
C LEU A 93 11.12 -7.75 0.66
N LYS A 94 12.25 -8.31 1.12
CA LYS A 94 12.44 -8.64 2.54
C LYS A 94 12.32 -7.40 3.43
N MET A 95 12.99 -6.30 3.06
CA MET A 95 12.91 -5.05 3.83
C MET A 95 11.50 -4.49 3.84
N TRP A 96 10.76 -4.54 2.73
CA TRP A 96 9.38 -4.09 2.67
C TRP A 96 8.44 -4.92 3.56
N VAL A 97 8.59 -6.25 3.55
CA VAL A 97 7.83 -7.15 4.44
C VAL A 97 8.12 -6.83 5.91
N ILE A 98 9.39 -6.61 6.27
CA ILE A 98 9.79 -6.24 7.64
C ILE A 98 9.18 -4.88 8.03
N LEU A 99 9.25 -3.88 7.15
CA LEU A 99 8.68 -2.53 7.36
C LEU A 99 7.14 -2.50 7.38
N LYS A 100 6.48 -3.50 6.80
CA LYS A 100 5.02 -3.71 6.89
C LYS A 100 4.62 -4.43 8.17
N SER A 101 5.47 -5.28 8.72
CA SER A 101 5.17 -6.12 9.90
C SER A 101 5.29 -5.38 11.23
N GLY A 102 5.72 -4.12 11.25
CA GLY A 102 5.91 -3.33 12.48
C GLY A 102 7.03 -3.85 13.40
N LYS A 103 7.78 -4.88 13.02
CA LYS A 103 8.80 -5.56 13.83
C LYS A 103 10.12 -4.79 14.01
N LEU A 104 10.16 -3.51 13.63
CA LEU A 104 11.35 -2.66 13.76
C LEU A 104 11.06 -1.33 14.46
N LEU A 105 10.01 -1.30 15.28
CA LEU A 105 9.76 -0.28 16.31
C LEU A 105 9.63 -0.97 17.66
#